data_AF-A0A0F9RAC0-F1
#
_entry.id   AF-A0A0F9RAC0-F1
#
_cell.length_a   1.000
_cell.length_b   1.000
_cell.length_c   1.000
_cell.angle_alpha   90.00
_cell.angle_beta   90.00
_cell.angle_gamma   90.00
#
_symmetry.space_group_name_H-M   'P 1'
#
loop_
_entity.id
_entity.type
_entity.pdbx_description
1 polymer ?
#
loop_
_entity_poly.entity_id
_entity_poly.type
_entity_poly.pdbx_seq_one_letter_code
_entity_poly.pdbx_strand_id
1 'polypeptide(L)'
;MSRNGNGKGKSTWGNFPKLLLDPSGGRMAEKPVLPGWHGMPFRGPVPHLKEDDPEHRQPQEGSQLHVDVLDLSKPAQLARYAEIGQMVVNGFAIISYEDREYDKVVKNWRVLIRWFELFAYVPDAVAGGAMYGRPR
;
A
#
# COMPACT_ATOMS: atom_id res chain seq x y z
N MET A 1 -17.80 49.17 12.90
CA MET A 1 -16.79 48.15 13.29
C MET A 1 -17.36 46.77 12.98
N SER A 2 -16.87 46.13 11.93
CA SER A 2 -17.33 44.81 11.46
C SER A 2 -16.64 43.70 12.26
N ARG A 3 -17.41 42.79 12.87
CA ARG A 3 -16.89 41.52 13.42
C ARG A 3 -17.34 40.40 12.48
N ASN A 4 -16.44 40.02 11.58
CA ASN A 4 -16.63 38.91 10.66
C ASN A 4 -15.94 37.68 11.28
N GLY A 5 -16.71 36.84 11.98
CA GLY A 5 -16.22 35.62 12.62
C GLY A 5 -16.65 34.39 11.83
N ASN A 6 -16.05 34.15 10.66
CA ASN A 6 -16.29 32.93 9.89
C ASN A 6 -15.11 31.95 10.12
N GLY A 7 -15.02 31.42 11.33
CA GLY A 7 -14.08 30.36 11.69
C GLY A 7 -14.61 28.99 11.26
N LYS A 8 -14.66 28.73 9.94
CA LYS A 8 -14.82 27.35 9.45
C LYS A 8 -13.57 26.58 9.86
N GLY A 9 -13.65 25.85 10.98
CA GLY A 9 -12.71 24.81 11.32
C GLY A 9 -12.68 23.82 10.18
N LYS A 10 -11.67 23.92 9.32
CA LYS A 10 -11.37 22.86 8.35
C LYS A 10 -10.94 21.66 9.19
N SER A 11 -11.81 20.65 9.28
CA SER A 11 -11.41 19.36 9.81
C SER A 11 -10.20 18.89 9.00
N THR A 12 -9.06 18.72 9.65
CA THR A 12 -7.84 18.13 9.08
C THR A 12 -7.96 16.60 8.96
N TRP A 13 -9.19 16.12 8.72
CA TRP A 13 -9.52 14.76 8.34
C TRP A 13 -10.08 14.86 6.91
N GLY A 14 -9.26 14.68 5.87
CA GLY A 14 -9.85 14.70 4.53
C GLY A 14 -8.97 14.80 3.31
N ASN A 15 -7.66 15.04 3.42
CA ASN A 15 -6.78 14.97 2.25
C ASN A 15 -6.02 13.65 2.20
N PHE A 16 -6.76 12.54 2.26
CA PHE A 16 -6.21 11.28 1.79
C PHE A 16 -6.24 11.30 0.26
N PRO A 17 -5.11 11.09 -0.41
CA PRO A 17 -5.07 11.14 -1.86
C PRO A 17 -6.03 10.09 -2.41
N LYS A 18 -6.99 10.51 -3.24
CA LYS A 18 -7.84 9.63 -4.06
C LYS A 18 -7.04 8.85 -5.12
N LEU A 19 -5.70 8.87 -5.05
CA LEU A 19 -4.85 8.10 -5.94
C LEU A 19 -4.86 6.64 -5.49
N LEU A 20 -4.79 5.75 -6.48
CA LEU A 20 -4.32 4.39 -6.30
C LEU A 20 -2.92 4.47 -5.66
N LEU A 21 -2.89 4.27 -4.35
CA LEU A 21 -1.67 4.19 -3.56
C LEU A 21 -1.03 2.84 -3.87
N ASP A 22 0.09 2.89 -4.58
CA ASP A 22 0.85 1.71 -4.93
C ASP A 22 1.52 1.13 -3.67
N PRO A 23 1.38 -0.19 -3.43
CA PRO A 23 1.96 -0.88 -2.29
C PRO A 23 3.47 -0.70 -2.10
N SER A 24 4.21 -0.42 -3.16
CA SER A 24 5.65 -0.15 -3.05
C SER A 24 6.01 1.11 -2.25
N GLY A 25 5.03 1.96 -1.90
CA GLY A 25 5.26 3.26 -1.29
C GLY A 25 5.88 4.26 -2.27
N GLY A 26 5.51 4.17 -3.55
CA GLY A 26 6.04 5.02 -4.64
C GLY A 26 7.44 4.64 -5.10
N ARG A 27 7.91 3.43 -4.77
CA ARG A 27 9.21 2.91 -5.19
C ARG A 27 9.16 2.08 -6.47
N MET A 28 7.99 1.94 -7.11
CA MET A 28 7.87 1.32 -8.43
C MET A 28 8.23 2.32 -9.51
N ALA A 29 8.99 1.84 -10.51
CA ALA A 29 9.26 2.61 -11.72
C ALA A 29 7.99 2.83 -12.56
N GLU A 30 6.98 1.96 -12.41
CA GLU A 30 5.75 1.98 -13.20
C GLU A 30 4.51 1.85 -12.29
N LYS A 31 3.39 2.45 -12.71
CA LYS A 31 2.14 2.38 -11.97
C LYS A 31 1.52 0.98 -12.09
N PRO A 32 0.97 0.40 -11.02
CA PRO A 32 0.30 -0.90 -11.10
C PRO A 32 -0.91 -0.84 -12.03
N VAL A 33 -1.15 -1.92 -12.76
CA VAL A 33 -2.25 -2.03 -13.72
C VAL A 33 -3.41 -2.82 -13.11
N LEU A 34 -4.63 -2.29 -13.26
CA LEU A 34 -5.90 -2.84 -12.78
C LEU A 34 -6.84 -3.15 -13.96
N PRO A 35 -7.61 -4.26 -13.93
CA PRO A 35 -7.77 -5.25 -12.85
C PRO A 35 -6.58 -6.23 -12.70
N GLY A 36 -5.50 -6.04 -13.47
CA GLY A 36 -4.28 -6.83 -13.37
C GLY A 36 -4.48 -8.29 -13.78
N TRP A 37 -3.83 -9.23 -13.09
CA TRP A 37 -3.90 -10.68 -13.38
C TRP A 37 -4.65 -11.40 -12.26
N HIS A 38 -5.66 -12.20 -12.58
CA HIS A 38 -6.55 -12.84 -11.60
C HIS A 38 -7.17 -11.89 -10.55
N GLY A 39 -7.33 -10.61 -10.89
CA GLY A 39 -7.80 -9.58 -9.96
C GLY A 39 -6.72 -9.06 -9.00
N MET A 40 -5.48 -9.57 -9.09
CA MET A 40 -4.34 -9.05 -8.37
C MET A 40 -3.65 -7.93 -9.16
N PRO A 41 -3.10 -6.92 -8.47
CA PRO A 41 -2.39 -5.82 -9.12
C PRO A 41 -1.16 -6.34 -9.87
N PHE A 42 -1.03 -6.00 -11.15
CA PHE A 42 0.14 -6.39 -11.91
C PHE A 42 1.28 -5.37 -11.74
N ARG A 43 2.50 -5.87 -11.47
CA ARG A 43 3.73 -5.09 -11.28
C ARG A 43 4.70 -5.33 -12.44
N GLY A 44 5.20 -4.25 -13.03
CA GLY A 44 6.13 -4.27 -14.16
C GLY A 44 5.43 -4.02 -15.50
N PRO A 45 6.16 -4.17 -16.62
CA PRO A 45 5.64 -3.86 -17.94
C PRO A 45 4.48 -4.79 -18.27
N VAL A 46 3.36 -4.22 -18.75
CA VAL A 46 2.17 -5.00 -19.14
C VAL A 46 2.58 -6.04 -20.18
N PRO A 47 2.51 -7.33 -19.88
CA PRO A 47 2.94 -8.34 -20.81
C PRO A 47 1.89 -8.46 -21.92
N HIS A 48 2.35 -8.53 -23.16
CA HIS A 48 1.54 -8.95 -24.29
C HIS A 48 1.36 -10.47 -24.24
N LEU A 49 0.62 -10.95 -23.23
CA LEU A 49 0.37 -12.37 -23.03
C LEU A 49 -0.57 -12.90 -24.10
N LYS A 50 -0.23 -14.05 -24.65
CA LYS A 50 -1.14 -14.87 -25.43
C LYS A 50 -1.62 -16.03 -24.57
N GLU A 51 -2.81 -16.54 -24.90
CA GLU A 51 -3.43 -17.65 -24.19
C GLU A 51 -2.63 -18.96 -24.33
N ASP A 52 -1.82 -19.09 -25.38
CA ASP A 52 -0.94 -20.22 -25.68
C ASP A 52 0.49 -20.06 -25.15
N ASP A 53 0.80 -18.97 -24.43
CA ASP A 53 2.14 -18.78 -23.87
C ASP A 53 2.43 -19.84 -22.79
N PRO A 54 3.64 -20.44 -22.80
CA PRO A 54 4.00 -21.48 -21.84
C PRO A 54 4.03 -20.94 -20.40
N GLU A 55 3.73 -21.80 -19.41
CA GLU A 55 3.54 -21.42 -17.99
C GLU A 55 4.67 -20.57 -17.40
N HIS A 56 5.92 -20.79 -17.79
CA HIS A 56 7.07 -20.02 -17.30
C HIS A 56 7.09 -18.55 -17.75
N ARG A 57 6.30 -18.19 -18.77
CA ARG A 57 6.10 -16.82 -19.26
C ARG A 57 4.83 -16.17 -18.72
N GLN A 58 3.93 -16.96 -18.15
CA GLN A 58 2.71 -16.45 -17.55
C GLN A 58 3.03 -15.66 -16.27
N PRO A 59 2.21 -14.66 -15.91
CA PRO A 59 2.35 -13.95 -14.64
C PRO A 59 2.31 -14.91 -13.45
N GLN A 60 3.23 -14.68 -12.52
CA GLN A 60 3.26 -15.36 -11.24
C GLN A 60 2.69 -14.46 -10.15
N GLU A 61 1.98 -15.06 -9.22
CA GLU A 61 1.48 -14.39 -8.03
C GLU A 61 2.59 -14.33 -6.97
N GLY A 62 2.82 -13.13 -6.45
CA GLY A 62 3.77 -12.84 -5.38
C GLY A 62 3.07 -12.21 -4.19
N SER A 63 3.68 -12.38 -3.03
CA SER A 63 3.26 -11.68 -1.82
C SER A 63 4.45 -11.16 -1.04
N GLN A 64 4.24 -10.08 -0.30
CA GLN A 64 5.25 -9.52 0.59
C GLN A 64 4.64 -9.24 1.96
N LEU A 65 5.30 -9.70 3.01
CA LEU A 65 4.90 -9.46 4.39
C LEU A 65 5.50 -8.16 4.92
N HIS A 66 4.67 -7.36 5.58
CA HIS A 66 5.08 -6.14 6.26
C HIS A 66 4.58 -6.14 7.71
N VAL A 67 5.39 -5.59 8.61
CA VAL A 67 5.07 -5.43 10.04
C VAL A 67 5.54 -4.03 10.45
N ASP A 68 4.65 -3.23 11.04
CA ASP A 68 5.00 -1.93 11.62
C ASP A 68 4.34 -1.76 13.00
N VAL A 69 4.99 -0.96 13.85
CA VAL A 69 4.39 -0.43 15.09
C VAL A 69 4.28 1.09 14.95
N LEU A 70 3.06 1.59 14.94
CA LEU A 70 2.72 2.98 14.65
C LEU A 70 2.18 3.68 15.90
N ASP A 71 2.85 4.74 16.31
CA ASP A 71 2.41 5.69 17.32
C ASP A 71 1.59 6.80 16.62
N LEU A 72 0.27 6.73 16.77
CA LEU A 72 -0.68 7.61 16.08
C LEU A 72 -0.67 9.04 16.61
N SER A 73 0.13 9.35 17.65
CA SER A 73 0.41 10.74 18.04
C SER A 73 1.30 11.47 17.04
N LYS A 74 2.06 10.73 16.23
CA LYS A 74 2.98 11.28 15.24
C LYS A 74 2.26 11.42 13.89
N PRO A 75 2.10 12.64 13.33
CA PRO A 75 1.35 12.84 12.09
C PRO A 75 1.82 11.98 10.91
N ALA A 76 3.14 11.75 10.78
CA ALA A 76 3.70 10.90 9.74
C ALA A 76 3.28 9.42 9.88
N GLN A 77 3.17 8.92 11.10
CA GLN A 77 2.77 7.52 11.35
C GLN A 77 1.25 7.35 11.25
N LEU A 78 0.47 8.37 11.60
CA LEU A 78 -0.97 8.42 11.29
C LEU A 78 -1.22 8.41 9.77
N ALA A 79 -0.46 9.20 9.00
CA ALA A 79 -0.52 9.18 7.55
C ALA A 79 -0.16 7.79 7.00
N ARG A 80 0.90 7.16 7.51
CA ARG A 80 1.30 5.79 7.15
C ARG A 80 0.20 4.77 7.45
N TYR A 81 -0.45 4.86 8.60
CA TYR A 81 -1.57 3.98 8.95
C TYR A 81 -2.73 4.12 7.95
N ALA A 82 -3.05 5.35 7.55
CA ALA A 82 -4.08 5.61 6.55
C ALA A 82 -3.68 5.13 5.15
N GLU A 83 -2.41 5.25 4.76
CA GLU A 83 -1.90 4.67 3.52
C GLU A 83 -2.10 3.16 3.50
N ILE A 84 -1.80 2.46 4.59
CA ILE A 84 -2.04 1.01 4.72
C ILE A 84 -3.52 0.69 4.55
N GLY A 85 -4.40 1.43 5.21
CA GLY A 85 -5.84 1.28 5.02
C GLY A 85 -6.27 1.51 3.57
N GLN A 86 -5.71 2.51 2.89
CA GLN A 86 -6.02 2.78 1.49
C GLN A 86 -5.54 1.67 0.56
N MET A 87 -4.38 1.05 0.82
CA MET A 87 -3.90 -0.11 0.06
C MET A 87 -4.86 -1.30 0.17
N VAL A 88 -5.44 -1.52 1.35
CA VAL A 88 -6.43 -2.58 1.57
C VAL A 88 -7.72 -2.28 0.82
N VAL A 89 -8.22 -1.04 0.89
CA VAL A 89 -9.41 -0.60 0.14
C VAL A 89 -9.20 -0.73 -1.37
N ASN A 90 -7.98 -0.48 -1.85
CA ASN A 90 -7.62 -0.65 -3.26
C ASN A 90 -7.51 -2.12 -3.71
N GLY A 91 -7.60 -3.09 -2.78
CA GLY A 91 -7.39 -4.51 -3.05
C GLY A 91 -5.92 -4.91 -3.23
N PHE A 92 -4.99 -4.04 -2.84
CA PHE A 92 -3.55 -4.23 -3.02
C PHE A 92 -2.86 -4.89 -1.83
N ALA A 93 -3.56 -4.91 -0.69
CA ALA A 93 -3.06 -5.50 0.54
C ALA A 93 -4.18 -6.17 1.34
N ILE A 94 -3.79 -7.09 2.21
CA ILE A 94 -4.66 -7.71 3.20
C ILE A 94 -4.03 -7.54 4.57
N ILE A 95 -4.79 -7.00 5.53
CA ILE A 95 -4.37 -6.97 6.93
C ILE A 95 -4.48 -8.38 7.48
N SER A 96 -3.35 -8.90 7.96
CA SER A 96 -3.28 -10.23 8.57
C SER A 96 -3.36 -10.19 10.08
N TYR A 97 -3.02 -9.06 10.69
CA TYR A 97 -3.08 -8.83 12.13
C TYR A 97 -3.06 -7.33 12.44
N GLU A 98 -3.87 -6.91 13.40
CA GLU A 98 -3.89 -5.56 13.95
C GLU A 98 -4.13 -5.67 15.46
N ASP A 99 -3.23 -5.09 16.26
CA ASP A 99 -3.39 -4.94 17.69
C ASP A 99 -3.19 -3.47 18.09
N ARG A 100 -3.96 -3.02 19.07
CA ARG A 100 -4.08 -1.61 19.43
C ARG A 100 -4.01 -1.44 20.93
N GLU A 101 -3.04 -0.64 21.37
CA GLU A 101 -2.86 -0.30 22.77
C GLU A 101 -2.99 1.22 22.96
N TYR A 102 -3.75 1.63 23.96
CA TYR A 102 -3.87 3.05 24.32
C TYR A 102 -2.76 3.47 25.28
N ASP A 103 -1.89 4.37 24.83
CA ASP A 103 -0.86 4.99 25.67
C ASP A 103 -1.49 6.09 26.53
N LYS A 104 -1.64 5.82 27.83
CA LYS A 104 -2.26 6.74 28.79
C LYS A 104 -1.44 8.02 29.02
N VAL A 105 -0.12 7.99 28.79
CA VAL A 105 0.76 9.15 29.00
C VAL A 105 0.67 10.09 27.80
N VAL A 106 0.81 9.55 26.60
CA VAL A 106 0.72 10.31 25.34
C VAL A 106 -0.74 10.64 24.99
N LYS A 107 -1.70 9.93 25.61
CA LYS A 107 -3.14 10.02 25.37
C LYS A 107 -3.51 9.72 23.91
N ASN A 108 -2.85 8.75 23.31
CA ASN A 108 -3.07 8.34 21.93
C ASN A 108 -2.89 6.82 21.76
N TRP A 109 -3.18 6.31 20.57
CA TRP A 109 -3.08 4.89 20.24
C TRP A 109 -1.70 4.54 19.66
N ARG A 110 -1.20 3.38 20.08
CA ARG A 110 -0.13 2.65 19.41
C ARG A 110 -0.73 1.43 18.74
N VAL A 111 -0.36 1.19 17.49
CA VAL A 111 -0.93 0.14 16.66
C VAL A 111 0.19 -0.74 16.13
N LEU A 112 0.18 -2.02 16.50
CA LEU A 112 0.95 -3.05 15.80
C LEU A 112 0.09 -3.53 14.62
N ILE A 113 0.59 -3.37 13.41
CA ILE A 113 -0.11 -3.78 12.19
C ILE A 113 0.81 -4.66 11.34
N ARG A 114 0.24 -5.75 10.82
CA ARG A 114 0.89 -6.69 9.90
C ARG A 114 0.00 -6.90 8.68
N TRP A 115 0.53 -6.63 7.49
CA TRP A 115 -0.21 -6.80 6.24
C TRP A 115 0.61 -7.52 5.19
N PHE A 116 -0.09 -8.17 4.27
CA PHE A 116 0.49 -8.73 3.05
C PHE A 116 0.17 -7.82 1.89
N GLU A 117 1.15 -7.52 1.06
CA GLU A 117 0.92 -7.01 -0.29
C GLU A 117 0.72 -8.19 -1.22
N LEU A 118 -0.26 -8.10 -2.12
CA LEU A 118 -0.52 -9.10 -3.14
C LEU A 118 -0.27 -8.49 -4.51
N PHE A 119 0.40 -9.23 -5.39
CA PHE A 119 0.74 -8.73 -6.72
C PHE A 119 1.00 -9.86 -7.71
N ALA A 120 0.87 -9.57 -8.99
CA ALA A 120 1.33 -10.44 -10.07
C ALA A 120 2.54 -9.82 -10.77
N TYR A 121 3.46 -10.64 -11.28
CA TYR A 121 4.66 -10.19 -12.02
C TYR A 121 5.08 -11.24 -13.05
N VAL A 122 5.83 -10.83 -14.08
CA VAL A 122 6.42 -11.78 -15.06
C VAL A 122 7.83 -12.18 -14.61
N PRO A 123 8.18 -13.48 -14.58
CA PRO A 123 9.47 -13.96 -14.08
C PRO A 123 10.69 -13.38 -14.82
N ASP A 124 10.61 -13.26 -16.15
CA ASP A 124 11.72 -12.80 -16.98
C ASP A 124 11.97 -11.28 -16.87
N ALA A 125 10.97 -10.50 -16.43
CA ALA A 125 11.17 -9.08 -16.09
C ALA A 125 12.00 -8.90 -14.79
N VAL A 126 12.08 -9.94 -13.95
CA VAL A 126 12.82 -9.94 -12.68
C VAL A 126 14.33 -10.18 -12.90
N ALA A 127 14.72 -10.78 -14.04
CA ALA A 127 16.12 -11.06 -14.35
C ALA A 127 16.94 -9.80 -14.72
N GLY A 128 16.28 -8.69 -15.03
CA GLY A 128 16.87 -7.47 -15.60
C GLY A 128 17.23 -6.34 -14.63
N GLY A 129 17.04 -6.52 -13.32
CA GLY A 129 17.60 -5.61 -12.31
C GLY A 129 16.59 -4.88 -11.43
N ALA A 130 16.89 -4.94 -10.14
CA ALA A 130 16.39 -4.09 -9.06
C ALA A 130 14.89 -4.18 -8.72
N MET A 131 14.50 -5.21 -7.97
CA MET A 131 13.58 -5.00 -6.85
C MET A 131 13.84 -5.95 -5.69
N TYR A 132 14.20 -5.33 -4.56
CA TYR A 132 14.10 -5.77 -3.17
C TYR A 132 14.82 -7.07 -2.77
N GLY A 133 15.85 -6.86 -1.93
CA GLY A 133 16.77 -7.86 -1.41
C GLY A 133 16.18 -9.25 -1.25
N ARG A 134 16.75 -10.19 -1.99
CA ARG A 134 16.74 -11.61 -1.61
C ARG A 134 17.01 -11.69 -0.10
N PRO A 135 16.17 -12.39 0.69
CA PRO A 135 16.60 -12.78 2.02
C PRO A 135 17.86 -13.63 1.84
N ARG A 136 18.96 -13.23 2.49
CA ARG A 136 20.12 -14.10 2.67
C ARG A 136 19.76 -15.23 3.62
#